data_AF-X1K8X7-F1
#
_entry.id   AF-X1K8X7-F1
#
_cell.length_a   1.000
_cell.length_b   1.000
_cell.length_c   1.000
_cell.angle_alpha   90.00
_cell.angle_beta   90.00
_cell.angle_gamma   90.00
#
_symmetry.space_group_name_H-M   'P 1'
#
loop_
_entity.id
_entity.type
_entity.pdbx_description
1 polymer ?
#
loop_
_entity_poly.entity_id
_entity_poly.type
_entity_poly.pdbx_seq_one_letter_code
_entity_poly.pdbx_strand_id
1 'polypeptide(L)' 'MIRRIKEGQAEALLNPSVQDFVSALKEGPRAALKVYGDFTERQYQSIKVMMDALEAILPVELVASWKAIEAFHDIRKGI' A
#
# COMPACT_ATOMS: atom_id res chain seq x y z
N MET A 1 -26.66 -12.94 -9.99
CA MET A 1 -25.76 -13.46 -8.92
C MET A 1 -24.36 -13.78 -9.45
N ILE A 2 -24.21 -14.50 -10.56
CA ILE A 2 -22.89 -14.82 -11.17
C ILE A 2 -22.10 -13.58 -11.65
N ARG A 3 -22.79 -12.55 -12.18
CA ARG A 3 -22.14 -11.33 -12.71
C ARG A 3 -21.40 -10.51 -11.65
N ARG A 4 -22.05 -10.26 -10.50
CA ARG A 4 -21.45 -9.56 -9.34
C ARG A 4 -20.24 -10.28 -8.74
N ILE A 5 -20.24 -11.61 -8.73
CA ILE A 5 -19.09 -12.39 -8.24
C ILE A 5 -17.90 -12.27 -9.20
N LYS A 6 -18.14 -12.31 -10.51
CA LYS A 6 -17.09 -12.10 -11.53
C LYS A 6 -16.55 -10.67 -11.51
N GLU A 7 -17.41 -9.68 -11.29
CA GLU A 7 -17.03 -8.27 -11.13
C GLU A 7 -16.18 -8.08 -9.86
N GLY A 8 -16.58 -8.67 -8.73
CA GLY A 8 -15.78 -8.63 -7.50
C GLY A 8 -14.43 -9.38 -7.60
N GLN A 9 -14.36 -10.46 -8.39
CA GLN A 9 -13.08 -11.13 -8.69
C GLN A 9 -12.20 -10.30 -9.64
N ALA A 10 -12.80 -9.62 -10.62
CA ALA A 10 -12.08 -8.74 -11.54
C ALA A 10 -11.53 -7.50 -10.80
N GLU A 11 -12.29 -6.91 -9.88
CA GLU A 11 -11.82 -5.84 -8.99
C GLU A 11 -10.75 -6.31 -8.01
N ALA A 12 -10.83 -7.54 -7.51
CA ALA A 12 -9.78 -8.13 -6.67
C ALA A 12 -8.48 -8.39 -7.45
N LEU A 13 -8.59 -8.69 -8.77
CA LEU A 13 -7.45 -8.82 -9.69
C LEU A 13 -6.81 -7.47 -10.08
N LEU A 14 -7.55 -6.36 -9.93
CA LEU A 14 -7.08 -5.00 -10.24
C LEU A 14 -6.49 -4.26 -9.03
N ASN A 15 -6.48 -4.89 -7.85
CA ASN A 15 -5.99 -4.30 -6.62
C ASN A 15 -4.61 -4.85 -6.28
N PRO A 16 -3.60 -4.00 -6.03
CA PRO A 16 -2.38 -4.52 -5.44
C PRO A 16 -2.68 -5.03 -4.04
N SER A 17 -2.14 -6.21 -3.72
CA SER A 17 -2.24 -6.79 -2.39
C SER A 17 -1.26 -6.10 -1.44
N VAL A 18 -1.45 -6.32 -0.14
CA VAL A 18 -0.48 -5.92 0.89
C VAL A 18 0.90 -6.52 0.61
N GLN A 19 0.95 -7.74 0.08
CA GLN A 19 2.20 -8.42 -0.25
C GLN A 19 2.93 -7.77 -1.44
N ASP A 20 2.19 -7.29 -2.44
CA ASP A 20 2.76 -6.56 -3.58
C ASP A 20 3.41 -5.26 -3.12
N PHE A 21 2.76 -4.55 -2.20
CA PHE A 21 3.31 -3.33 -1.62
C PHE A 21 4.54 -3.58 -0.76
N VAL A 22 4.54 -4.61 0.09
CA VAL A 22 5.73 -5.00 0.88
C VAL A 22 6.88 -5.43 -0.02
N SER A 23 6.59 -6.11 -1.13
CA SER A 23 7.61 -6.47 -2.13
C SER A 23 8.19 -5.24 -2.79
N ALA A 24 7.34 -4.29 -3.20
CA ALA A 24 7.77 -3.02 -3.78
C ALA A 24 8.55 -2.14 -2.80
N LEU A 25 8.23 -2.18 -1.50
CA LEU A 25 9.01 -1.48 -0.46
C LEU A 25 10.46 -1.98 -0.37
N LYS A 26 10.70 -3.28 -0.62
CA LYS A 26 12.05 -3.85 -0.65
C LYS A 26 12.85 -3.39 -1.87
N GLU A 27 12.18 -3.09 -2.98
CA GLU A 27 12.78 -2.52 -4.18
C GLU A 27 13.06 -1.01 -4.02
N GLY A 28 12.32 -0.35 -3.12
CA GLY A 28 12.56 1.02 -2.68
C GLY A 28 11.35 1.95 -2.84
N PRO A 29 11.47 3.22 -2.42
CA PRO A 29 10.34 4.15 -2.31
C PRO A 29 9.61 4.39 -3.64
N ARG A 30 10.34 4.45 -4.75
CA ARG A 30 9.76 4.70 -6.08
C ARG A 30 8.88 3.54 -6.56
N ALA A 31 9.30 2.31 -6.32
CA ALA A 31 8.51 1.13 -6.67
C ALA A 31 7.25 1.07 -5.79
N ALA A 32 7.40 1.30 -4.49
CA ALA A 32 6.29 1.38 -3.56
C ALA A 32 5.26 2.48 -3.90
N LEU A 33 5.71 3.66 -4.34
CA LEU A 33 4.82 4.74 -4.81
C LEU A 33 3.97 4.32 -6.00
N LYS A 34 4.53 3.55 -6.93
CA LYS A 34 3.79 3.06 -8.10
C LYS A 34 2.63 2.15 -7.68
N VAL A 35 2.91 1.22 -6.75
CA VAL A 35 1.89 0.31 -6.21
C VAL A 35 0.86 1.06 -5.36
N TYR A 36 1.31 2.00 -4.53
CA TYR A 36 0.45 2.87 -3.73
C TYR A 36 -0.53 3.69 -4.59
N GLY A 37 -0.14 4.11 -5.79
CA GLY A 37 -0.99 4.89 -6.69
C GLY A 37 -2.34 4.23 -6.99
N ASP A 38 -2.38 2.90 -6.95
CA ASP A 38 -3.56 2.10 -7.24
C ASP A 38 -4.36 1.74 -5.97
N PHE A 39 -3.93 2.18 -4.78
CA PHE A 39 -4.64 1.91 -3.53
C PHE A 39 -5.85 2.81 -3.33
N THR A 40 -6.94 2.18 -2.88
CA THR A 40 -8.04 2.88 -2.20
C THR A 40 -7.60 3.36 -0.82
N GLU A 41 -8.33 4.34 -0.29
CA GLU A 41 -8.10 4.85 1.06
C GLU A 41 -8.13 3.74 2.12
N ARG A 42 -9.11 2.83 2.01
CA ARG A 42 -9.28 1.73 2.95
C ARG A 42 -8.07 0.78 2.95
N GLN A 43 -7.49 0.51 1.77
CA GLN A 43 -6.29 -0.32 1.65
C GLN A 43 -5.07 0.37 2.26
N TYR A 44 -4.90 1.67 1.98
CA TYR A 44 -3.84 2.45 2.63
C TYR A 44 -3.94 2.40 4.15
N GLN A 45 -5.12 2.66 4.72
CA GLN A 45 -5.29 2.63 6.18
C GLN A 45 -5.01 1.24 6.77
N SER A 46 -5.38 0.18 6.06
CA SER A 46 -5.10 -1.20 6.49
C SER A 46 -3.60 -1.49 6.53
N ILE A 47 -2.86 -1.01 5.53
CA ILE A 47 -1.40 -1.13 5.46
C ILE A 47 -0.72 -0.24 6.50
N LYS A 48 -1.22 0.97 6.73
CA LYS A 48 -0.70 1.87 7.77
C LYS A 48 -0.72 1.21 9.13
N VAL A 49 -1.86 0.64 9.54
CA VAL A 49 -1.99 -0.08 10.81
C VAL A 49 -0.96 -1.22 10.91
N MET A 50 -0.76 -1.97 9.84
CA MET A 50 0.22 -3.06 9.80
C MET A 50 1.66 -2.55 9.89
N MET A 51 2.01 -1.53 9.10
CA MET A 51 3.37 -0.99 9.03
C MET A 51 3.76 -0.30 10.33
N ASP A 52 2.86 0.46 10.94
CA ASP A 52 3.07 1.13 12.23
C ASP A 52 3.28 0.10 13.35
N ALA A 53 2.55 -1.02 13.33
CA ALA A 53 2.74 -2.12 14.29
C ALA A 53 4.09 -2.85 14.13
N LEU A 54 4.64 -2.86 12.92
CA LEU A 54 5.89 -3.54 12.59
C LEU A 54 7.11 -2.59 12.62
N GLU A 55 6.91 -1.28 12.67
CA GLU A 55 7.96 -0.26 12.52
C GLU A 55 9.17 -0.50 13.44
N ALA A 56 8.93 -0.92 14.69
CA ALA A 56 9.97 -1.17 15.69
C ALA A 56 10.89 -2.37 15.38
N ILE A 57 10.45 -3.29 14.51
CA ILE A 57 11.19 -4.52 14.17
C ILE A 57 11.59 -4.59 12.69
N LEU A 58 11.19 -3.60 11.88
CA LEU A 58 11.53 -3.54 10.48
C LEU A 58 12.95 -2.99 10.27
N PRO A 59 13.64 -3.39 9.18
CA PRO A 59 14.89 -2.76 8.78
C PRO A 59 14.69 -1.26 8.53
N VAL A 60 15.68 -0.45 8.91
CA VAL A 60 15.65 1.01 8.81
C VAL A 60 15.35 1.48 7.39
N GLU A 61 15.89 0.81 6.37
CA GLU A 61 15.70 1.15 4.97
C GLU A 61 14.24 0.99 4.53
N LEU A 62 13.56 -0.02 5.08
CA LEU A 62 12.16 -0.31 4.81
C LEU A 62 11.26 0.69 5.53
N VAL A 63 11.60 1.04 6.77
CA VAL A 63 10.94 2.13 7.52
C VAL A 63 11.06 3.46 6.78
N ALA A 64 12.27 3.81 6.33
CA ALA A 64 12.50 5.05 5.57
C ALA A 64 11.65 5.07 4.28
N SER A 65 11.58 3.94 3.57
CA SER A 65 10.75 3.81 2.38
C SER A 65 9.26 3.95 2.69
N TRP A 66 8.78 3.34 3.78
CA TRP A 66 7.41 3.47 4.26
C TRP A 66 7.06 4.92 4.63
N LYS A 67 7.90 5.60 5.41
CA LYS A 67 7.69 6.99 5.81
C LYS A 67 7.64 7.95 4.63
N ALA A 68 8.35 7.67 3.55
CA ALA A 68 8.23 8.44 2.31
C ALA A 68 6.84 8.28 1.65
N ILE A 69 6.26 7.08 1.68
CA ILE A 69 4.89 6.84 1.18
C ILE A 69 3.86 7.52 2.07
N GLU A 70 4.02 7.42 3.39
CA GLU A 70 3.15 8.06 4.38
C GLU A 70 3.12 9.59 4.18
N ALA A 71 4.29 10.22 4.08
CA ALA A 71 4.40 11.65 3.81
C ALA A 71 3.73 12.05 2.47
N PHE A 72 3.91 11.24 1.42
CA PHE A 72 3.25 11.48 0.13
C PHE A 72 1.73 11.39 0.24
N HIS A 73 1.22 10.41 0.98
CA HIS A 73 -0.22 10.28 1.23
C HIS A 73 -0.77 11.50 1.96
N ASP A 74 -0.09 11.94 3.03
CA ASP A 74 -0.51 13.07 3.85
C ASP A 74 -0.56 14.36 3.02
N ILE A 75 0.43 14.59 2.16
CA ILE A 75 0.43 15.71 1.20
C ILE A 75 -0.78 15.62 0.25
N ARG A 76 -1.09 14.43 -0.26
CA ARG A 76 -2.23 14.22 -1.18
C ARG A 76 -3.58 14.48 -0.50
N LYS A 77 -3.69 14.31 0.81
CA LYS A 77 -4.93 14.54 1.59
C LYS A 77 -5.04 15.95 2.16
N GLY A 78 -3.93 16.66 2.30
CA GLY A 78 -3.86 18.03 2.81
C GLY A 78 -4.17 19.14 1.79
N ILE A 79 -4.59 18.79 0.56
CA ILE A 79 -5.03 19.70 -0.50
C ILE A 79 -6.51 19.44 -0.80
#